data_AF-A0A1I5Y152-F1
#
_entry.id   AF-A0A1I5Y152-F1
#
_cell.length_a   1.000
_cell.length_b   1.000
_cell.length_c   1.000
_cell.angle_alpha   90.00
_cell.angle_beta   90.00
_cell.angle_gamma   90.00
#
_symmetry.space_group_name_H-M   'P 1'
#
loop_
_entity.id
_entity.type
_entity.pdbx_description
1 polymer ?
#
loop_
_entity_poly.entity_id
_entity_poly.type
_entity_poly.pdbx_seq_one_letter_code
_entity_poly.pdbx_strand_id
1 'polypeptide(L)'
;MARIIGIGKRVSRLRYSALQLVNFSILVTTYPLALKIGVDTLFSIVVMPLIFILAFLYHLVLIFQRTMDIGGRWQWAFLAFLAFIPFINFFYGIGLLFWKGSEGLNSYGNPPAHKHSYSIVLVILSIVLISYGMSIMPTGLTES
;
A
#
# COMPACT_ATOMS: atom_id res chain seq x y z
N MET A 1 12.41 5.89 -12.02
CA MET A 1 11.13 5.72 -11.29
C MET A 1 10.72 4.26 -11.06
N ALA A 2 10.74 3.36 -12.06
CA ALA A 2 10.33 1.95 -11.87
C ALA A 2 11.05 1.19 -10.73
N ARG A 3 12.31 1.55 -10.43
CA ARG A 3 13.06 1.00 -9.29
C ARG A 3 12.48 1.35 -7.91
N ILE A 4 11.69 2.41 -7.76
CA ILE A 4 11.09 2.86 -6.49
C ILE A 4 9.69 2.25 -6.33
N ILE A 5 8.92 2.22 -7.42
CA ILE A 5 7.52 1.75 -7.44
C ILE A 5 7.43 0.22 -7.21
N GLY A 6 8.50 -0.53 -7.48
CA GLY A 6 8.62 -1.94 -7.11
C GLY A 6 7.90 -2.92 -8.05
N ILE A 7 7.19 -2.41 -9.06
CA ILE A 7 6.43 -3.22 -10.01
C ILE A 7 7.37 -4.14 -10.80
N GLY A 8 7.01 -5.42 -10.87
CA GLY A 8 7.72 -6.44 -11.65
C GLY A 8 9.05 -6.88 -11.05
N LYS A 9 9.30 -6.57 -9.78
CA LYS A 9 10.52 -6.96 -9.07
C LYS A 9 10.22 -7.58 -7.74
N ARG A 10 11.18 -8.35 -7.25
CA ARG A 10 11.12 -8.95 -5.93
C ARG A 10 11.10 -7.86 -4.84
N VAL A 11 10.06 -7.85 -4.01
CA VAL A 11 9.85 -6.83 -2.97
C VAL A 11 10.25 -7.40 -1.61
N SER A 12 11.23 -6.77 -0.95
CA SER A 12 11.61 -7.14 0.41
C SER A 12 10.50 -6.84 1.42
N ARG A 13 10.48 -7.56 2.55
CA ARG A 13 9.49 -7.40 3.63
C ARG A 13 9.29 -5.93 4.03
N LEU A 14 10.38 -5.26 4.40
CA LEU A 14 10.36 -3.85 4.83
C LEU A 14 9.87 -2.91 3.72
N ARG A 15 10.26 -3.18 2.48
CA ARG A 15 9.84 -2.37 1.33
C ARG A 15 8.35 -2.56 1.03
N TYR A 16 7.85 -3.79 1.14
CA TYR A 16 6.44 -4.09 0.98
C TYR A 16 5.62 -3.32 2.02
N SER A 17 6.00 -3.36 3.30
CA SER A 17 5.34 -2.58 4.36
C SER A 17 5.38 -1.09 4.07
N ALA A 18 6.55 -0.57 3.69
CA ALA A 18 6.72 0.84 3.40
C ALA A 18 5.83 1.29 2.24
N LEU A 19 5.76 0.54 1.14
CA LEU A 19 4.93 0.87 -0.01
C LEU A 19 3.43 0.74 0.30
N GLN A 20 3.04 -0.24 1.11
CA GLN A 20 1.65 -0.35 1.57
C GLN A 20 1.26 0.81 2.48
N LEU A 21 2.14 1.25 3.38
CA LEU A 21 1.93 2.42 4.22
C LEU A 21 1.87 3.71 3.40
N VAL A 22 2.73 3.86 2.38
CA VAL A 22 2.64 4.98 1.44
C VAL A 22 1.29 4.99 0.75
N ASN A 23 0.86 3.85 0.20
CA ASN A 23 -0.44 3.73 -0.45
C ASN A 23 -1.61 4.08 0.49
N PHE A 24 -1.57 3.58 1.72
CA PHE A 24 -2.57 3.90 2.73
C PHE A 24 -2.54 5.39 3.14
N SER A 25 -1.35 5.99 3.28
CA SER A 25 -1.20 7.41 3.61
C SER A 25 -1.77 8.33 2.53
N ILE A 26 -1.65 7.96 1.26
CA ILE A 26 -2.28 8.68 0.14
C ILE A 26 -3.80 8.65 0.33
N LEU A 27 -4.39 7.48 0.57
CA LEU A 27 -5.84 7.34 0.74
C LEU A 27 -6.38 8.15 1.95
N VAL A 28 -5.71 8.04 3.10
CA VAL A 28 -6.14 8.71 4.34
C VAL A 28 -5.97 10.22 4.26
N THR A 29 -4.94 10.72 3.56
CA THR A 29 -4.65 12.17 3.53
C THR A 29 -5.42 12.88 2.44
N THR A 30 -5.57 12.25 1.27
CA THR A 30 -6.05 12.94 0.07
C THR A 30 -7.51 13.39 0.20
N TYR A 31 -8.38 12.54 0.75
CA TYR A 31 -9.80 12.87 0.88
C TYR A 31 -10.07 14.03 1.86
N PRO A 32 -9.58 13.99 3.12
CA PRO A 32 -9.72 15.12 4.05
C PRO A 32 -9.06 16.40 3.53
N LEU A 33 -7.91 16.29 2.86
CA LEU A 33 -7.24 17.43 2.26
C LEU A 33 -8.09 18.07 1.17
N ALA A 34 -8.70 17.27 0.29
CA ALA A 34 -9.58 17.73 -0.77
C ALA A 34 -10.80 18.50 -0.19
N LEU A 35 -11.41 17.98 0.89
CA LEU A 35 -12.48 18.69 1.59
C LEU A 35 -12.02 20.02 2.18
N LYS A 36 -10.84 20.04 2.83
CA LYS A 36 -10.30 21.23 3.50
C LYS A 36 -9.96 22.36 2.53
N ILE A 37 -9.47 22.05 1.34
CA ILE A 37 -9.10 23.06 0.33
C ILE A 37 -10.27 23.49 -0.56
N GLY A 38 -11.43 22.84 -0.44
CA GLY A 38 -12.61 23.16 -1.25
C GLY A 38 -12.42 22.87 -2.73
N VAL A 39 -12.00 21.64 -3.08
CA VAL A 39 -11.85 21.23 -4.48
C VAL A 39 -13.17 21.31 -5.25
N ASP A 40 -13.08 21.53 -6.55
CA ASP A 40 -14.23 21.60 -7.43
C ASP A 40 -14.95 20.24 -7.59
N THR A 41 -16.19 20.31 -8.07
CA THR A 41 -17.05 19.13 -8.28
C THR A 41 -16.45 18.14 -9.29
N LEU A 42 -15.80 18.63 -10.35
CA LEU A 42 -15.20 17.76 -11.36
C LEU A 42 -14.02 17.00 -10.78
N PHE A 43 -13.16 17.66 -10.00
CA PHE A 43 -12.09 17.00 -9.26
C PHE A 43 -12.63 15.94 -8.28
N SER A 44 -13.71 16.23 -7.57
CA SER A 44 -14.33 15.30 -6.61
C SER A 44 -14.96 14.07 -7.26
N ILE A 45 -15.54 14.20 -8.46
CA ILE A 45 -16.25 13.10 -9.12
C ILE A 45 -15.33 12.30 -10.05
N VAL A 46 -14.29 12.92 -10.60
CA VAL A 46 -13.41 12.28 -11.60
C VAL A 46 -12.06 11.94 -11.00
N VAL A 47 -11.37 12.94 -10.45
CA VAL A 47 -9.97 12.78 -10.04
C VAL A 47 -9.86 11.97 -8.75
N MET A 48 -10.73 12.23 -7.77
CA MET A 48 -10.76 11.47 -6.52
C MET A 48 -10.99 9.97 -6.77
N PRO A 49 -12.08 9.53 -7.43
CA PRO A 49 -12.28 8.10 -7.71
C PRO A 49 -11.13 7.46 -8.50
N LEU A 50 -10.53 8.19 -9.46
CA LEU A 50 -9.37 7.70 -10.20
C LEU A 50 -8.16 7.44 -9.28
N ILE A 51 -7.87 8.35 -8.34
CA ILE A 51 -6.80 8.16 -7.35
C ILE A 51 -7.08 6.91 -6.50
N PHE A 52 -8.32 6.71 -6.05
CA PHE A 52 -8.71 5.54 -5.27
C PHE A 52 -8.55 4.24 -6.08
N ILE A 53 -9.00 4.22 -7.33
CA ILE A 53 -8.85 3.05 -8.23
C ILE A 53 -7.36 2.74 -8.45
N LEU A 54 -6.52 3.74 -8.71
CA LEU A 54 -5.10 3.54 -8.93
C LEU A 54 -4.39 3.04 -7.67
N ALA A 55 -4.69 3.62 -6.51
CA ALA A 55 -4.16 3.17 -5.21
C ALA A 55 -4.61 1.73 -4.90
N PHE A 56 -5.84 1.39 -5.26
CA PHE A 56 -6.38 0.04 -5.11
C PHE A 56 -5.68 -0.97 -6.03
N LEU A 57 -5.54 -0.65 -7.33
CA LEU A 57 -4.81 -1.51 -8.27
C LEU A 57 -3.35 -1.69 -7.83
N TYR A 58 -2.73 -0.63 -7.32
CA TYR A 58 -1.38 -0.70 -6.81
C TYR A 58 -1.26 -1.61 -5.57
N HIS A 59 -2.21 -1.53 -4.64
CA HIS A 59 -2.31 -2.44 -3.49
C HIS A 59 -2.37 -3.90 -3.93
N LEU A 60 -3.23 -4.21 -4.90
CA LEU A 60 -3.33 -5.58 -5.45
C LEU A 60 -1.99 -6.01 -6.04
N VAL A 61 -1.38 -5.20 -6.91
CA VAL A 61 -0.09 -5.54 -7.53
C VAL A 61 0.98 -5.87 -6.49
N LEU A 62 1.06 -5.10 -5.40
CA LEU A 62 2.02 -5.35 -4.32
C LEU A 62 1.73 -6.66 -3.57
N ILE A 63 0.47 -6.92 -3.25
CA ILE A 63 0.08 -8.17 -2.59
C ILE A 63 0.42 -9.36 -3.49
N PHE A 64 -0.04 -9.34 -4.75
CA PHE A 64 0.22 -10.40 -5.71
C PHE A 64 1.71 -10.69 -5.85
N GLN A 65 2.55 -9.66 -5.99
CA GLN A 65 4.00 -9.81 -6.07
C GLN A 65 4.58 -10.45 -4.80
N ARG A 66 4.12 -10.03 -3.62
CA ARG A 66 4.64 -10.54 -2.36
C ARG A 66 4.21 -11.99 -2.08
N THR A 67 2.98 -12.34 -2.46
CA THR A 67 2.45 -13.70 -2.32
C THR A 67 3.16 -14.67 -3.25
N MET A 68 3.41 -14.26 -4.50
CA MET A 68 4.20 -15.05 -5.44
C MET A 68 5.67 -15.17 -4.99
N ASP A 69 6.21 -14.14 -4.33
CA ASP A 69 7.57 -14.15 -3.79
C ASP A 69 7.78 -15.14 -2.63
N ILE A 70 6.74 -15.45 -1.87
CA ILE A 70 6.76 -16.44 -0.78
C ILE A 70 6.83 -17.89 -1.32
N GLY A 71 6.80 -18.07 -2.64
CA GLY A 71 6.77 -19.39 -3.28
C GLY A 71 5.35 -19.89 -3.52
N GLY A 72 4.35 -19.01 -3.36
CA GLY A 72 2.99 -19.30 -3.77
C GLY A 72 2.94 -19.56 -5.27
N ARG A 73 2.48 -20.76 -5.68
CA ARG A 73 1.96 -20.97 -7.03
C ARG A 73 0.80 -19.99 -7.28
N TRP A 74 0.42 -19.74 -8.53
CA TRP A 74 -0.71 -18.86 -8.88
C TRP A 74 -2.01 -19.14 -8.08
N GLN A 75 -2.20 -20.35 -7.57
CA GLN A 75 -3.29 -20.73 -6.67
C GLN A 75 -3.27 -19.97 -5.33
N TRP A 76 -2.10 -19.68 -4.76
CA TRP A 76 -1.95 -18.87 -3.54
C TRP A 76 -2.14 -17.39 -3.82
N ALA A 77 -1.92 -16.96 -5.07
CA ALA A 77 -2.20 -15.59 -5.50
C ALA A 77 -3.71 -15.27 -5.40
N PHE A 78 -4.59 -16.27 -5.47
CA PHE A 78 -6.01 -16.08 -5.17
C PHE A 78 -6.28 -15.70 -3.70
N LEU A 79 -5.37 -16.03 -2.77
CA LEU A 79 -5.48 -15.57 -1.38
C LEU A 79 -5.26 -14.05 -1.26
N ALA A 80 -4.70 -13.40 -2.28
CA ALA A 80 -4.68 -11.94 -2.35
C ALA A 80 -6.11 -11.36 -2.37
N PHE A 81 -7.09 -12.08 -2.93
CA PHE A 81 -8.49 -11.68 -2.84
C PHE A 81 -9.07 -11.85 -1.43
N LEU A 82 -8.49 -12.67 -0.56
CA LEU A 82 -8.93 -12.68 0.84
C LEU A 82 -8.57 -11.38 1.57
N ALA A 83 -7.62 -10.59 1.04
CA ALA A 83 -7.32 -9.25 1.54
C ALA A 83 -8.45 -8.23 1.30
N PHE A 84 -9.53 -8.60 0.59
CA PHE A 84 -10.76 -7.78 0.53
C PHE A 84 -11.52 -7.78 1.86
N ILE A 85 -11.38 -8.83 2.66
CA ILE A 85 -12.03 -8.92 3.96
C ILE A 85 -11.13 -8.20 4.97
N PRO A 86 -11.57 -7.09 5.61
CA PRO A 86 -10.69 -6.23 6.42
C PRO A 86 -9.91 -6.98 7.49
N PHE A 87 -10.58 -7.88 8.21
CA PHE A 87 -9.94 -8.71 9.25
C PHE A 87 -8.91 -9.67 8.66
N ILE A 88 -9.22 -10.32 7.54
CA ILE A 88 -8.28 -11.24 6.89
C ILE A 88 -7.10 -10.46 6.32
N ASN A 89 -7.33 -9.27 5.74
CA ASN A 89 -6.26 -8.40 5.25
C ASN A 89 -5.25 -8.05 6.35
N PHE A 90 -5.73 -7.76 7.56
CA PHE A 90 -4.86 -7.47 8.70
C PHE A 90 -3.95 -8.65 9.04
N PHE A 91 -4.53 -9.84 9.28
CA PHE A 91 -3.75 -11.04 9.61
C PHE A 91 -2.86 -11.48 8.45
N TYR A 92 -3.35 -11.38 7.21
CA TYR A 92 -2.61 -11.69 6.00
C TYR A 92 -1.42 -10.74 5.82
N GLY A 93 -1.64 -9.44 6.01
CA GLY A 93 -0.60 -8.41 6.02
C GLY A 93 0.48 -8.72 7.04
N ILE A 94 0.10 -9.02 8.28
CA ILE A 94 1.02 -9.46 9.34
C ILE A 94 1.78 -10.73 8.92
N GLY A 95 1.10 -11.74 8.40
CA GLY A 95 1.73 -12.96 7.91
C GLY A 95 2.80 -12.68 6.85
N LEU A 96 2.49 -11.84 5.85
CA LEU A 96 3.42 -11.46 4.79
C LEU A 96 4.65 -10.68 5.30
N LEU A 97 4.54 -9.99 6.43
CA LEU A 97 5.66 -9.28 7.07
C LEU A 97 6.67 -10.24 7.69
N PHE A 98 6.23 -11.34 8.28
CA PHE A 98 7.12 -12.27 8.97
C PHE A 98 7.60 -13.40 8.06
N TRP A 99 6.81 -13.80 7.07
CA TRP A 99 7.14 -14.92 6.19
C TRP A 99 8.39 -14.64 5.35
N LYS A 100 9.39 -15.52 5.37
CA LYS A 100 10.60 -15.37 4.53
C LYS A 100 10.25 -15.72 3.06
N GLY A 101 10.65 -14.88 2.11
CA GLY A 101 10.51 -15.21 0.68
C GLY A 101 11.38 -16.40 0.27
N SER A 102 11.20 -16.90 -0.96
CA SER A 102 11.99 -18.02 -1.51
C SER A 102 13.51 -17.76 -1.50
N GLU A 103 14.36 -18.73 -1.17
CA GLU A 103 15.82 -18.49 -1.10
C GLU A 103 16.51 -18.45 -2.48
N GLY A 104 15.88 -19.01 -3.52
CA GLY A 104 16.41 -19.06 -4.89
C GLY A 104 15.83 -18.03 -5.88
N LEU A 105 16.25 -18.15 -7.14
CA LEU A 105 15.72 -17.38 -8.28
C LEU A 105 14.21 -17.63 -8.42
N ASN A 106 13.40 -16.57 -8.50
CA ASN A 106 11.97 -16.66 -8.79
C ASN A 106 11.59 -15.83 -10.02
N SER A 107 10.31 -15.86 -10.43
CA SER A 107 9.78 -15.12 -11.59
C SER A 107 9.95 -13.60 -11.49
N TYR A 108 10.26 -13.07 -10.31
CA TYR A 108 10.51 -11.65 -10.04
C TYR A 108 12.00 -11.33 -9.83
N GLY A 109 12.88 -12.31 -10.04
CA GLY A 109 14.34 -12.17 -10.03
C GLY A 109 15.03 -12.70 -8.77
N ASN A 110 16.29 -12.30 -8.61
CA ASN A 110 17.11 -12.70 -7.46
C ASN A 110 16.57 -12.12 -6.14
N PRO A 111 16.84 -12.78 -4.99
CA PRO A 111 16.57 -12.22 -3.67
C PRO A 111 17.06 -10.76 -3.59
N PRO A 112 16.27 -9.85 -2.99
CA PRO A 112 16.65 -8.45 -2.94
C PRO A 112 17.96 -8.30 -2.18
N ALA A 113 18.99 -7.76 -2.85
CA ALA A 113 20.26 -7.44 -2.22
C ALA A 113 20.02 -6.51 -1.03
N HIS A 114 20.63 -6.82 0.10
CA HIS A 114 20.38 -6.14 1.37
C HIS A 114 20.60 -4.61 1.29
N LYS A 115 19.78 -3.90 2.08
CA LYS A 115 19.74 -2.45 2.36
C LYS A 115 18.89 -1.62 1.39
N HIS A 116 17.65 -1.34 1.82
CA HIS A 116 16.85 -0.22 1.32
C HIS A 116 16.63 0.77 2.47
N SER A 117 17.64 1.59 2.77
CA SER A 117 17.56 2.62 3.83
C SER A 117 16.39 3.59 3.61
N TYR A 118 15.97 3.80 2.36
CA TYR A 118 14.82 4.64 2.04
C TYR A 118 13.48 4.06 2.51
N SER A 119 13.36 2.74 2.74
CA SER A 119 12.09 2.16 3.20
C SER A 119 11.72 2.63 4.60
N ILE A 120 12.71 2.87 5.47
CA ILE A 120 12.48 3.45 6.82
C ILE A 120 11.98 4.89 6.67
N VAL A 121 12.61 5.68 5.80
CA VAL A 121 12.20 7.06 5.52
C VAL A 121 10.76 7.10 4.99
N LEU A 122 10.41 6.19 4.09
CA LEU A 122 9.04 6.06 3.57
C LEU A 122 8.04 5.72 4.68
N VAL A 123 8.38 4.80 5.59
CA VAL A 123 7.51 4.47 6.74
C VAL A 123 7.27 5.69 7.63
N ILE A 124 8.33 6.41 8.00
CA ILE A 124 8.23 7.61 8.84
C ILE A 124 7.37 8.67 8.14
N LEU A 125 7.63 8.93 6.86
CA LEU A 125 6.86 9.89 6.08
C LEU A 125 5.39 9.50 6.00
N SER A 126 5.08 8.23 5.77
CA SER A 126 3.69 7.73 5.75
C SER A 126 3.00 7.92 7.08
N ILE A 127 3.66 7.66 8.21
CA ILE A 127 3.10 7.90 9.54
C ILE A 127 2.76 9.38 9.73
N VAL A 128 3.68 10.29 9.37
CA VAL A 128 3.46 11.74 9.45
C VAL A 128 2.26 12.16 8.60
N LEU A 129 2.16 11.66 7.36
CA LEU A 129 1.05 11.96 6.47
C LEU A 129 -0.29 11.43 7.01
N ILE A 130 -0.32 10.20 7.53
CA ILE A 130 -1.51 9.62 8.16
C ILE A 130 -1.94 10.47 9.36
N SER A 131 -1.02 10.82 10.26
CA SER A 131 -1.31 11.68 11.41
C SER A 131 -1.88 13.03 10.98
N TYR A 132 -1.29 13.65 9.96
CA TYR A 132 -1.80 14.89 9.40
C TYR A 132 -3.21 14.72 8.79
N GLY A 133 -3.43 13.71 7.95
CA GLY A 133 -4.73 13.41 7.35
C GLY A 133 -5.83 13.19 8.40
N MET A 134 -5.52 12.47 9.48
CA MET A 134 -6.44 12.27 10.60
C MET A 134 -6.73 13.58 11.35
N SER A 135 -5.74 14.47 11.52
CA SER A 135 -5.91 15.74 12.23
C SER A 135 -6.83 16.74 11.50
N ILE A 136 -6.97 16.60 10.18
CA ILE A 136 -7.81 17.47 9.35
C ILE A 136 -9.15 16.81 8.95
N MET A 137 -9.44 15.61 9.48
CA MET A 137 -10.68 14.92 9.18
C MET A 137 -11.88 15.69 9.78
N PRO A 138 -12.97 15.92 9.03
CA PRO A 138 -14.15 16.58 9.57
C PRO A 138 -14.74 15.74 10.70
N THR A 139 -14.64 16.21 11.94
CA THR A 139 -15.35 15.64 13.07
C THR A 139 -16.79 16.14 12.96
N GLY A 140 -17.68 15.38 12.32
CA GLY A 140 -19.10 15.71 12.13
C GLY A 140 -19.92 15.74 13.45
N LEU A 141 -19.38 16.30 14.53
CA LEU A 141 -19.93 16.32 15.88
C LEU A 141 -20.07 17.73 16.50
N THR A 142 -19.87 18.82 15.75
CA THR A 142 -19.87 20.17 16.37
C THR A 142 -20.88 21.17 15.82
N GLU A 143 -21.83 20.79 14.96
CA GLU A 143 -22.89 21.71 14.55
C GLU A 143 -24.23 20.95 14.41
N SER A 144 -24.91 20.78 15.54
CA SER A 144 -26.36 20.53 15.64
C SER A 144 -26.95 21.51 16.65
#